data_AF-A0A7Y1VAL9-F1
#
_entry.id   AF-A0A7Y1VAL9-F1
#
_cell.length_a   1.000
_cell.length_b   1.000
_cell.length_c   1.000
_cell.angle_alpha   90.00
_cell.angle_beta   90.00
_cell.angle_gamma   90.00
#
_symmetry.space_group_name_H-M   'P 1'
#
loop_
_entity.id
_entity.type
_entity.pdbx_description
1 polymer ?
#
loop_
_entity_poly.entity_id
_entity_poly.type
_entity_poly.pdbx_seq_one_letter_code
_entity_poly.pdbx_strand_id
1 'polypeptide(L)' 'MGRPPSRPLKLKDGYYIEIRNKGSKSSGIKLHSDTEMQMNRTIKMYERVKDVIIYGESKNGKWVKKDPIMHEMA' A
#
# COMPACT_ATOMS: atom_id res chain seq x y z
N MET A 1 -14.67 -17.68 30.59
CA MET A 1 -14.74 -16.35 29.92
C MET A 1 -13.97 -16.47 28.61
N GLY A 2 -14.68 -16.51 27.48
CA GLY A 2 -14.12 -16.86 26.17
C GLY A 2 -13.29 -15.71 25.56
N ARG A 3 -12.25 -16.06 24.81
CA ARG A 3 -11.42 -15.09 24.07
C ARG A 3 -12.34 -14.24 23.17
N PRO A 4 -12.22 -12.90 23.18
CA PRO A 4 -13.00 -12.06 22.29
C PRO A 4 -12.80 -12.52 20.83
N PRO A 5 -13.87 -12.53 20.01
CA PRO A 5 -13.77 -12.98 18.63
C PRO A 5 -12.72 -12.16 17.88
N SER A 6 -11.75 -12.83 17.28
CA SER A 6 -10.73 -12.21 16.44
C SER A 6 -11.37 -11.75 15.13
N ARG A 7 -11.98 -10.56 15.15
CA ARG A 7 -12.46 -9.92 13.92
C ARG A 7 -11.23 -9.56 13.07
N PRO A 8 -11.21 -9.90 11.77
CA PRO A 8 -10.12 -9.49 10.90
C PRO A 8 -10.02 -7.96 10.90
N LEU A 9 -8.79 -7.45 11.09
CA LEU A 9 -8.53 -6.02 11.12
C LEU A 9 -8.80 -5.46 9.72
N LYS A 10 -9.79 -4.56 9.62
CA LYS A 10 -10.05 -3.83 8.38
C LYS A 10 -8.85 -2.95 8.06
N LEU A 11 -8.56 -2.75 6.77
CA LEU A 11 -7.63 -1.72 6.35
C LEU A 11 -8.10 -0.36 6.86
N LYS A 12 -7.15 0.48 7.25
CA LYS A 12 -7.45 1.87 7.60
C LYS A 12 -7.86 2.63 6.33
N ASP A 13 -8.55 3.72 6.53
CA ASP A 13 -8.85 4.65 5.45
C ASP A 13 -7.57 5.43 5.10
N GLY A 14 -7.34 5.67 3.81
CA GLY A 14 -6.16 6.35 3.30
C GLY A 14 -5.51 5.62 2.14
N TYR A 15 -4.28 5.99 1.83
CA TYR A 15 -3.56 5.60 0.62
C TYR A 15 -2.50 4.55 0.95
N TYR A 16 -2.37 3.56 0.06
CA TYR A 16 -1.40 2.49 0.24
C TYR A 16 -0.51 2.30 -0.98
N ILE A 17 0.75 2.03 -0.69
CA ILE A 17 1.72 1.49 -1.65
C ILE A 17 2.37 0.25 -1.06
N GLU A 18 2.92 -0.61 -1.91
CA GLU A 18 3.80 -1.68 -1.53
C GLU A 18 5.17 -1.45 -2.13
N ILE A 19 6.21 -1.62 -1.31
CA ILE A 19 7.60 -1.53 -1.74
C ILE A 19 8.25 -2.90 -1.61
N ARG A 20 9.04 -3.28 -2.62
CA ARG A 20 9.85 -4.50 -2.60
C ARG A 20 11.22 -4.29 -3.22
N ASN A 21 12.16 -5.19 -2.93
CA ASN A 21 13.46 -5.16 -3.58
C ASN A 21 13.29 -5.34 -5.09
N LYS A 22 14.10 -4.61 -5.88
CA LYS A 22 14.07 -4.69 -7.34
C LYS A 22 14.27 -6.13 -7.81
N GLY A 23 13.38 -6.60 -8.67
CA GLY A 23 13.41 -7.97 -9.20
C GLY A 23 12.94 -9.06 -8.22
N SER A 24 12.45 -8.68 -7.04
CA SER A 24 11.89 -9.63 -6.08
C SER A 24 10.51 -10.13 -6.53
N LYS A 25 10.32 -11.46 -6.55
CA LYS A 25 9.04 -12.10 -6.85
C LYS A 25 8.14 -12.24 -5.62
N SER A 26 8.69 -12.09 -4.41
CA SER A 26 7.94 -12.15 -3.16
C SER A 26 7.20 -10.84 -2.87
N SER A 27 6.12 -10.95 -2.09
CA SER A 27 5.33 -9.82 -1.61
C SER A 27 6.20 -8.84 -0.80
N GLY A 28 5.94 -7.55 -0.97
CA GLY A 28 6.65 -6.46 -0.31
C GLY A 28 6.03 -6.02 1.02
N ILE A 29 6.48 -4.85 1.48
CA ILE A 29 5.94 -4.17 2.67
C ILE A 29 4.92 -3.13 2.22
N LYS A 30 3.72 -3.16 2.79
CA LYS A 30 2.68 -2.14 2.56
C LYS A 30 2.86 -0.95 3.48
N LEU A 31 2.93 0.24 2.90
CA LEU A 31 2.99 1.51 3.61
C LEU A 31 1.64 2.22 3.49
N HIS A 32 1.16 2.75 4.60
CA HIS A 32 -0.06 3.57 4.68
C HIS A 32 0.30 5.06 4.73
N SER A 33 -0.53 5.89 4.14
CA SER A 33 -0.47 7.36 4.21
C SER A 33 -1.89 7.92 4.32
N ASP A 34 -2.06 8.99 5.09
CA ASP A 34 -3.38 9.60 5.27
C ASP A 34 -3.85 10.34 4.00
N THR A 35 -2.93 10.86 3.20
CA THR A 35 -3.23 11.66 1.99
C THR A 35 -2.49 11.15 0.74
N GLU A 36 -3.06 11.43 -0.44
CA GLU A 36 -2.44 11.12 -1.73
C GLU A 36 -1.09 11.81 -1.90
N MET A 37 -0.95 13.05 -1.41
CA MET A 37 0.29 13.82 -1.48
C MET A 37 1.42 13.13 -0.69
N GLN A 38 1.13 12.63 0.51
CA GLN A 38 2.09 11.86 1.30
C GLN A 38 2.47 10.54 0.62
N MET A 39 1.49 9.85 0.02
CA MET A 39 1.74 8.65 -0.78
C MET A 39 2.70 8.96 -1.93
N ASN A 40 2.44 10.03 -2.71
CA ASN A 40 3.27 10.46 -3.82
C ASN A 40 4.70 10.81 -3.40
N ARG A 41 4.85 11.51 -2.26
CA ARG A 41 6.17 11.79 -1.69
C ARG A 41 6.91 10.50 -1.33
N THR A 42 6.22 9.51 -0.76
CA THR A 42 6.78 8.21 -0.41
C THR A 42 7.21 7.43 -1.67
N ILE A 43 6.39 7.45 -2.73
CA ILE A 43 6.74 6.86 -4.03
C ILE A 43 8.06 7.45 -4.54
N LYS A 44 8.18 8.78 -4.54
CA LYS A 44 9.40 9.48 -4.96
C LYS A 44 10.65 9.15 -4.14
N MET A 45 10.50 8.84 -2.85
CA MET A 45 11.62 8.41 -2.01
C MET A 45 12.14 7.01 -2.39
N TYR A 46 11.26 6.10 -2.79
CA TYR A 46 11.61 4.70 -3.01
C TYR A 46 11.77 4.31 -4.48
N GLU A 47 11.23 5.06 -5.45
CA GLU A 47 11.22 4.70 -6.88
C GLU A 47 12.61 4.38 -7.44
N ARG A 48 13.66 5.04 -6.92
CA ARG A 48 15.04 4.84 -7.38
C ARG A 48 15.64 3.51 -6.92
N VAL A 49 15.22 3.00 -5.76
CA VAL A 49 15.89 1.89 -5.05
C VAL A 49 15.01 0.66 -4.88
N LYS A 50 13.70 0.78 -5.03
CA LYS A 50 12.72 -0.30 -4.86
C LYS A 50 11.78 -0.35 -6.06
N ASP A 51 11.16 -1.50 -6.23
CA ASP A 51 9.95 -1.64 -7.04
C ASP A 51 8.77 -1.17 -6.19
N VAL A 52 7.99 -0.23 -6.73
CA VAL A 52 6.86 0.38 -6.03
C VAL A 52 5.56 -0.02 -6.72
N ILE A 53 4.63 -0.58 -5.97
CA ILE A 53 3.30 -0.98 -6.41
C ILE A 53 2.28 -0.07 -5.73
N ILE A 54 1.41 0.57 -6.48
CA ILE A 54 0.42 1.51 -5.98
C ILE A 54 -0.92 0.78 -5.85
N TYR A 55 -1.41 0.62 -4.62
CA TYR A 55 -2.77 0.12 -4.36
C TYR A 55 -3.82 1.23 -4.41
N GLY A 56 -3.41 2.47 -4.08
CA GLY A 56 -4.29 3.64 -4.07
C GLY A 56 -5.12 3.74 -2.79
N GLU A 57 -6.27 4.39 -2.88
CA GLU A 57 -7.14 4.69 -1.74
C GLU A 57 -7.89 3.44 -1.25
N SER A 58 -7.87 3.24 0.06
CA SER A 58 -8.73 2.35 0.82
C SER A 58 -9.77 3.19 1.57
N LYS A 59 -11.04 2.80 1.48
CA LYS A 59 -12.16 3.43 2.18
C LYS A 59 -13.09 2.38 2.77
N ASN A 60 -13.38 2.49 4.06
CA ASN A 60 -14.10 1.50 4.87
C ASN A 60 -13.53 0.08 4.73
N GLY A 61 -12.20 -0.02 4.65
CA GLY A 61 -11.48 -1.27 4.51
C GLY A 61 -11.54 -1.94 3.13
N LYS A 62 -11.94 -1.21 2.08
CA LYS A 62 -12.00 -1.69 0.68
C LYS A 62 -11.22 -0.77 -0.24
N TRP A 63 -10.56 -1.34 -1.24
CA TRP A 63 -9.89 -0.56 -2.28
C TRP A 63 -10.90 0.15 -3.18
N VAL A 64 -10.66 1.44 -3.41
CA VAL A 64 -11.46 2.24 -4.34
C VAL A 64 -11.16 1.84 -5.78
N LYS A 65 -9.88 1.59 -6.10
CA LYS A 65 -9.44 1.02 -7.38
C LYS A 65 -9.23 -0.48 -7.24
N LYS A 66 -9.63 -1.26 -8.25
CA LYS A 66 -9.61 -2.74 -8.18
C LYS A 66 -8.21 -3.32 -8.30
N ASP A 67 -7.37 -2.75 -9.17
CA ASP A 67 -6.11 -3.37 -9.55
C ASP A 67 -4.93 -2.46 -9.17
N PRO A 68 -3.94 -2.98 -8.43
CA PRO A 68 -2.74 -2.24 -8.13
C PRO A 68 -1.89 -2.06 -9.39
N ILE A 69 -1.28 -0.90 -9.54
CA ILE A 69 -0.43 -0.56 -10.69
C ILE A 69 1.04 -0.51 -10.27
N MET A 70 1.92 -1.00 -11.13
CA MET A 70 3.36 -0.80 -10.95
C MET A 70 3.70 0.66 -11.26
N HIS A 71 4.46 1.30 -10.38
CA HIS A 71 5.00 2.63 -10.66
C HIS A 71 6.21 2.50 -11.58
N GLU A 72 6.15 3.17 -12.73
CA GLU A 72 7.28 3.33 -13.64
C GLU A 72 7.81 4.76 -13.54
N MET A 73 9.13 4.90 -13.40
CA MET A 73 9.77 6.21 -13.42
C MET A 73 9.66 6.77 -14.84
N ALA A 74 8.97 7.90 -14.99
CA ALA A 74 9.02 8.72 -16.19
C ALA A 74 10.33 9.54 -16.24
#